data_AF-A0A2A5VID4-F1
#
_entry.id   AF-A0A2A5VID4-F1
#
_cell.length_a   1.000
_cell.length_b   1.000
_cell.length_c   1.000
_cell.angle_alpha   90.00
_cell.angle_beta   90.00
_cell.angle_gamma   90.00
#
_symmetry.space_group_name_H-M   'P 1'
#
loop_
_entity.id
_entity.type
_entity.pdbx_description
1 polymer ?
#
loop_
_entity_poly.entity_id
_entity_poly.type
_entity_poly.pdbx_seq_one_letter_code
_entity_poly.pdbx_strand_id
1 'polypeptide(L)'
;MGWDGTFRHPSRIVIAAPPLMSLRLAAGPTLMKPTLEETPLLGRDMKGEVTWTGAGGYVGTTGGGKSFNIYGKDSPSPTEMLIHAHAACSLIDVVGGLKERMDDVEFATIEIEVEMADDYPKVITSIHMKYIIKGDVPELLVRRLIEGSHEKYCRVGIMITRSGASLDWELEMLS
;
A
#
# COMPACT_ATOMS: atom_id res chain seq x y z
N MET A 1 39.17 10.06 -71.37
CA MET A 1 39.30 9.16 -70.19
C MET A 1 38.10 9.42 -69.29
N GLY A 2 37.22 8.41 -69.13
CA GLY A 2 36.13 8.26 -68.13
C GLY A 2 34.92 9.21 -68.25
N TRP A 3 33.76 8.79 -68.81
CA TRP A 3 32.58 8.17 -68.16
C TRP A 3 31.87 9.13 -67.16
N ASP A 4 30.76 9.80 -67.53
CA ASP A 4 29.34 9.37 -67.61
C ASP A 4 28.61 9.34 -66.25
N GLY A 5 27.28 9.55 -66.26
CA GLY A 5 26.45 9.26 -65.08
C GLY A 5 25.71 10.43 -64.43
N THR A 6 24.66 10.90 -65.12
CA THR A 6 23.31 11.18 -64.58
C THR A 6 23.16 11.64 -63.11
N PHE A 7 22.78 12.91 -62.95
CA PHE A 7 22.21 13.46 -61.72
C PHE A 7 20.83 12.81 -61.45
N ARG A 8 20.78 11.84 -60.54
CA ARG A 8 19.52 11.28 -60.03
C ARG A 8 19.21 11.89 -58.66
N HIS A 9 18.07 12.57 -58.60
CA HIS A 9 17.42 13.06 -57.39
C HIS A 9 17.05 11.87 -56.49
N PRO A 10 17.43 11.81 -55.20
CA PRO A 10 16.86 10.83 -54.29
C PRO A 10 15.49 11.31 -53.80
N SER A 11 14.47 10.63 -54.32
CA SER A 11 13.26 10.14 -53.65
C SER A 11 12.80 10.81 -52.35
N ARG A 12 11.58 11.38 -52.40
CA ARG A 12 10.69 11.58 -51.26
C ARG A 12 10.56 10.27 -50.47
N ILE A 13 11.01 10.28 -49.21
CA ILE A 13 10.69 9.24 -48.24
C ILE A 13 9.25 9.46 -47.79
N VAL A 14 8.35 8.57 -48.21
CA VAL A 14 7.01 8.45 -47.61
C VAL A 14 7.18 7.59 -46.36
N ILE A 15 7.13 8.21 -45.19
CA ILE A 15 7.12 7.50 -43.91
C ILE A 15 5.71 6.93 -43.72
N ALA A 16 5.54 5.63 -43.98
CA ALA A 16 4.33 4.92 -43.59
C ALA A 16 4.30 4.81 -42.06
N ALA A 17 3.25 5.34 -41.42
CA ALA A 17 3.02 5.14 -39.99
C ALA A 17 2.80 3.65 -39.71
N PRO A 18 3.40 3.08 -38.65
CA PRO A 18 3.18 1.69 -38.30
C PRO A 18 1.73 1.50 -37.81
N PRO A 19 1.13 0.31 -37.97
CA PRO A 19 -0.20 0.06 -37.44
C PRO A 19 -0.17 0.17 -35.92
N LEU A 20 -1.19 0.80 -35.35
CA LEU A 20 -1.45 0.84 -33.91
C LEU A 20 -1.63 -0.60 -33.42
N MET A 21 -0.54 -1.23 -32.99
CA MET A 21 -0.61 -2.41 -32.13
C MET A 21 -1.33 -1.97 -30.85
N SER A 22 -2.52 -2.54 -30.64
CA SER A 22 -3.21 -2.42 -29.37
C SER A 22 -2.27 -2.92 -28.28
N LEU A 23 -1.75 -2.00 -27.47
CA LEU A 23 -0.98 -2.32 -26.30
C LEU A 23 -1.95 -2.99 -25.31
N ARG A 24 -2.08 -4.31 -25.39
CA ARG A 24 -2.60 -5.08 -24.26
C ARG A 24 -1.63 -4.80 -23.13
N LEU A 25 -2.08 -4.03 -22.13
CA LEU A 25 -1.36 -3.94 -20.87
C LEU A 25 -1.13 -5.39 -20.41
N ALA A 26 0.13 -5.81 -20.41
CA ALA A 26 0.49 -7.04 -19.75
C ALA A 26 0.09 -6.85 -18.29
N ALA A 27 -0.83 -7.70 -17.80
CA ALA A 27 -1.11 -7.81 -16.39
C ALA A 27 0.24 -7.93 -15.67
N GLY A 28 0.57 -6.94 -14.84
CA GLY A 28 1.73 -6.99 -13.98
C GLY A 28 1.65 -8.26 -13.12
N PRO A 29 2.79 -8.78 -12.63
CA PRO A 29 2.78 -9.99 -11.82
C PRO A 29 1.78 -9.78 -10.67
N THR A 30 0.72 -10.58 -10.68
CA THR A 30 -0.29 -10.62 -9.63
C THR A 30 0.51 -10.71 -8.33
N LEU A 31 0.36 -9.72 -7.45
CA LEU A 31 0.94 -9.73 -6.12
C LEU A 31 0.21 -10.80 -5.32
N MET A 32 0.41 -12.06 -5.71
CA MET A 32 -0.08 -13.24 -5.02
C MET A 32 0.75 -13.28 -3.74
N LYS A 33 0.23 -12.63 -2.70
CA LYS A 33 0.76 -12.85 -1.36
C LYS A 33 0.56 -14.35 -1.11
N PRO A 34 1.61 -15.08 -0.71
CA PRO A 34 1.45 -16.45 -0.26
C PRO A 34 0.35 -16.45 0.80
N THR A 35 -0.44 -17.52 0.77
CA THR A 35 -1.50 -17.84 1.72
C THR A 35 -1.17 -17.31 3.12
N LEU A 36 -2.17 -16.79 3.83
CA LEU A 36 -2.05 -16.20 5.18
C LEU A 36 -1.34 -17.12 6.22
N GLU A 37 -0.99 -18.34 5.86
CA GLU A 37 0.04 -19.16 6.52
C GLU A 37 1.43 -18.96 5.86
N GLU A 38 2.28 -18.26 6.60
CA GLU A 38 3.75 -18.37 6.58
C GLU A 38 4.51 -17.91 5.33
N THR A 39 4.61 -16.59 5.14
CA THR A 39 5.97 -16.05 4.92
C THR A 39 6.55 -15.74 6.29
N PRO A 40 7.54 -16.49 6.77
CA PRO A 40 8.14 -16.18 8.04
C PRO A 40 8.80 -14.79 7.90
N LEU A 41 8.35 -13.82 8.68
CA LEU A 41 9.22 -12.69 9.06
C LEU A 41 10.45 -13.21 9.82
N LEU A 42 10.40 -14.46 10.29
CA LEU A 42 11.50 -15.29 10.76
C LEU A 42 12.61 -15.36 9.69
N GLY A 43 13.53 -14.40 9.72
CA GLY A 43 14.70 -14.38 8.83
C GLY A 43 15.01 -13.03 8.20
N ARG A 44 14.11 -12.04 8.29
CA ARG A 44 14.52 -10.64 8.04
C ARG A 44 15.03 -10.05 9.34
N ASP A 45 16.30 -9.70 9.38
CA ASP A 45 16.85 -8.86 10.45
C ASP A 45 16.03 -7.57 10.53
N MET A 46 15.20 -7.44 11.57
CA MET A 46 14.42 -6.23 11.90
C MET A 46 15.33 -5.18 12.55
N LYS A 47 16.44 -4.87 11.87
CA LYS A 47 17.38 -3.82 12.23
C LYS A 47 17.00 -2.54 11.49
N GLY A 48 17.41 -1.41 12.04
CA GLY A 48 17.23 -0.11 11.42
C GLY A 48 17.75 0.99 12.34
N GLU A 49 17.80 2.21 11.82
CA GLU A 49 18.22 3.39 12.55
C GLU A 49 17.29 4.57 12.24
N VAL A 50 17.26 5.54 13.15
CA VAL A 50 16.60 6.83 12.93
C VAL A 50 17.64 7.92 13.16
N THR A 51 17.85 8.77 12.16
CA THR A 51 18.80 9.88 12.22
C THR A 51 18.04 11.20 12.30
N TRP A 52 18.39 12.04 13.27
CA TRP A 52 17.91 13.42 13.33
C TRP A 52 18.65 14.29 12.30
N THR A 53 17.92 15.05 11.49
CA THR A 53 18.47 15.85 10.38
C THR A 53 18.36 17.37 10.64
N GLY A 54 18.17 17.78 11.89
CA GLY A 54 17.99 19.18 12.24
C GLY A 54 16.61 19.69 11.82
N ALA A 55 16.59 20.76 11.01
CA ALA A 55 15.35 21.38 10.54
C ALA A 55 14.52 20.48 9.59
N GLY A 56 15.12 19.41 9.06
CA GLY A 56 14.45 18.46 8.18
C GLY A 56 13.63 17.38 8.89
N GLY A 57 13.64 17.33 10.22
CA GLY A 57 12.98 16.27 11.00
C GLY A 57 13.89 15.07 11.22
N TYR A 58 13.40 13.87 10.89
CA TYR A 58 14.10 12.60 11.09
C TYR A 58 14.04 11.72 9.84
N VAL A 59 15.02 10.85 9.68
CA VAL A 59 15.05 9.83 8.60
C VAL A 59 15.17 8.46 9.24
N GLY A 60 14.20 7.59 8.98
CA GLY A 60 14.30 6.17 9.32
C GLY A 60 14.95 5.39 8.17
N THR A 61 15.91 4.52 8.49
CA THR A 61 16.54 3.60 7.53
C THR A 61 16.37 2.16 8.04
N THR A 62 15.69 1.34 7.25
CA THR A 62 15.52 -0.10 7.53
C THR A 62 16.81 -0.87 7.25
N GLY A 63 17.00 -2.03 7.86
CA GLY A 63 18.16 -2.90 7.62
C GLY A 63 18.27 -3.40 6.18
N GLY A 64 17.17 -3.35 5.43
CA GLY A 64 17.14 -3.59 3.98
C GLY A 64 17.49 -2.37 3.11
N GLY A 65 17.94 -1.27 3.71
CA GLY A 65 18.39 -0.06 3.01
C GLY A 65 17.28 0.88 2.52
N LYS A 66 16.01 0.61 2.86
CA LYS A 66 14.91 1.54 2.55
C LYS A 66 14.91 2.69 3.55
N SER A 67 14.79 3.92 3.07
CA SER A 67 14.73 5.12 3.92
C SER A 67 13.44 5.91 3.71
N PHE A 68 12.97 6.60 4.76
CA PHE A 68 11.77 7.43 4.75
C PHE A 68 11.87 8.58 5.75
N ASN A 69 11.27 9.72 5.43
CA ASN A 69 11.23 10.90 6.29
C ASN A 69 10.14 10.77 7.36
N ILE A 70 10.40 11.31 8.55
CA ILE A 70 9.51 11.29 9.72
C ILE A 70 9.54 12.68 10.37
N TYR A 71 8.38 13.20 10.77
CA TYR A 71 8.24 14.43 11.57
C TYR A 71 8.96 15.67 10.99
N GLY A 72 8.71 15.92 9.71
CA GLY A 72 9.18 17.10 8.97
C GLY A 72 8.00 17.84 8.34
N LYS A 73 8.27 18.93 7.62
CA LYS A 73 7.22 19.75 6.99
C LYS A 73 6.28 18.95 6.09
N ASP A 74 6.84 18.02 5.31
CA ASP A 74 6.13 17.23 4.30
C ASP A 74 6.16 15.72 4.65
N SER A 75 6.37 15.38 5.93
CA SER A 75 6.40 13.98 6.38
C SER A 75 5.55 13.76 7.63
N PRO A 76 4.88 12.61 7.75
CA PRO A 76 4.00 12.32 8.88
C PRO A 76 4.78 12.24 10.20
N SER A 77 4.09 12.57 11.28
CA SER A 77 4.54 12.30 12.63
C SER A 77 4.60 10.80 12.93
N PRO A 78 5.38 10.37 13.95
CA PRO A 78 5.43 8.97 14.35
C PRO A 78 4.05 8.38 14.67
N THR A 79 3.17 9.17 15.29
CA THR A 79 1.80 8.73 15.62
C THR A 79 0.95 8.57 14.37
N GLU A 80 0.99 9.52 13.44
CA GLU A 80 0.29 9.38 12.15
C GLU A 80 0.79 8.13 11.41
N MET A 81 2.11 7.93 11.34
CA MET A 81 2.70 6.73 10.73
C MET A 81 2.23 5.44 11.39
N LEU A 82 2.18 5.40 12.73
CA LEU A 82 1.74 4.23 13.49
C LEU A 82 0.29 3.84 13.13
N ILE A 83 -0.60 4.83 13.09
CA ILE A 83 -2.02 4.61 12.78
C ILE A 83 -2.23 4.18 11.32
N HIS A 84 -1.51 4.80 10.39
CA HIS A 84 -1.53 4.37 8.99
C HIS A 84 -0.95 2.96 8.82
N ALA A 85 0.12 2.63 9.57
CA ALA A 85 0.67 1.28 9.57
C ALA A 85 -0.32 0.24 10.11
N HIS A 86 -1.12 0.59 11.13
CA HIS A 86 -2.19 -0.26 11.62
C HIS A 86 -3.26 -0.51 10.55
N ALA A 87 -3.80 0.55 9.95
CA ALA A 87 -4.82 0.42 8.90
C ALA A 87 -4.29 -0.36 7.70
N ALA A 88 -3.09 -0.04 7.22
CA ALA A 88 -2.45 -0.77 6.13
C ALA A 88 -2.25 -2.25 6.47
N CYS A 89 -1.79 -2.57 7.69
CA CYS A 89 -1.64 -3.95 8.13
C CYS A 89 -2.98 -4.70 8.08
N SER A 90 -4.09 -4.06 8.45
CA SER A 90 -5.41 -4.67 8.35
C SER A 90 -5.90 -4.81 6.90
N LEU A 91 -5.75 -3.77 6.09
CA LEU A 91 -6.14 -3.79 4.68
C LEU A 91 -5.37 -4.85 3.89
N ILE A 92 -4.09 -5.07 4.23
CA ILE A 92 -3.26 -6.14 3.67
C ILE A 92 -3.87 -7.52 3.94
N ASP A 93 -4.49 -7.74 5.10
CA ASP A 93 -5.12 -9.01 5.43
C ASP A 93 -6.45 -9.20 4.68
N VAL A 94 -7.23 -8.12 4.50
CA VAL A 94 -8.45 -8.12 3.67
C VAL A 94 -8.10 -8.39 2.20
N VAL A 95 -7.24 -7.56 1.60
CA VAL A 95 -6.80 -7.68 0.20
C VAL A 95 -6.16 -9.04 -0.06
N GLY A 96 -5.26 -9.49 0.82
CA GLY A 96 -4.65 -10.82 0.69
C GLY A 96 -5.64 -11.97 0.89
N GLY A 97 -6.63 -11.79 1.75
CA GLY A 97 -7.66 -12.78 2.07
C GLY A 97 -8.68 -13.00 0.96
N LEU A 98 -8.90 -12.01 0.09
CA LEU A 98 -9.77 -12.13 -1.09
C LEU A 98 -9.20 -13.08 -2.16
N LYS A 99 -7.88 -13.32 -2.15
CA LYS A 99 -7.19 -14.23 -3.08
C LYS A 99 -7.53 -13.90 -4.54
N GLU A 100 -8.01 -14.88 -5.31
CA GLU A 100 -8.40 -14.70 -6.72
C GLU A 100 -9.51 -13.67 -6.93
N ARG A 101 -10.35 -13.39 -5.92
CA ARG A 101 -11.42 -12.37 -6.00
C ARG A 101 -10.89 -10.94 -5.96
N MET A 102 -9.59 -10.75 -5.72
CA MET A 102 -8.99 -9.41 -5.78
C MET A 102 -9.06 -8.83 -7.20
N ASP A 103 -9.15 -9.67 -8.23
CA ASP A 103 -9.34 -9.23 -9.62
C ASP A 103 -10.71 -8.53 -9.85
N ASP A 104 -11.68 -8.76 -8.95
CA ASP A 104 -13.02 -8.15 -9.00
C ASP A 104 -13.12 -6.86 -8.15
N VAL A 105 -12.04 -6.45 -7.49
CA VAL A 105 -11.98 -5.24 -6.67
C VAL A 105 -11.45 -4.06 -7.48
N GLU A 106 -12.26 -3.01 -7.60
CA GLU A 106 -11.90 -1.76 -8.26
C GLU A 106 -11.19 -0.78 -7.32
N PHE A 107 -11.58 -0.78 -6.05
CA PHE A 107 -11.08 0.17 -5.05
C PHE A 107 -11.22 -0.39 -3.64
N ALA A 108 -10.24 -0.13 -2.79
CA ALA A 108 -10.32 -0.42 -1.36
C ALA A 108 -9.52 0.63 -0.58
N THR A 109 -10.14 1.23 0.43
CA THR A 109 -9.48 2.17 1.34
C THR A 109 -10.00 1.99 2.77
N ILE A 110 -9.27 2.54 3.73
CA ILE A 110 -9.71 2.69 5.12
C ILE A 110 -9.61 4.16 5.48
N GLU A 111 -10.73 4.75 5.89
CA GLU A 111 -10.73 6.04 6.59
C GLU A 111 -10.52 5.79 8.09
N ILE A 112 -9.71 6.61 8.74
CA ILE A 112 -9.26 6.37 10.11
C ILE A 112 -9.49 7.61 10.95
N GLU A 113 -10.16 7.45 12.07
CA GLU A 113 -10.30 8.47 13.10
C GLU A 113 -9.72 7.96 14.41
N VAL A 114 -9.05 8.83 15.16
CA VAL A 114 -8.33 8.44 16.37
C VAL A 114 -8.53 9.49 17.45
N GLU A 115 -8.84 9.02 18.65
CA GLU A 115 -8.86 9.84 19.86
C GLU A 115 -7.58 9.59 20.68
N MET A 116 -7.08 10.66 21.30
CA MET A 116 -5.90 10.63 22.15
C MET A 116 -6.26 11.18 23.53
N ALA A 117 -5.59 10.67 24.57
CA ALA A 117 -5.80 11.11 25.94
C ALA A 117 -5.60 12.63 26.13
N ASP A 118 -6.30 13.22 27.08
CA ASP A 118 -6.20 14.65 27.39
C ASP A 118 -4.90 15.03 28.13
N ASP A 119 -4.30 14.09 28.85
CA ASP A 119 -3.09 14.30 29.63
C ASP A 119 -1.90 13.47 29.13
N TYR A 120 -0.70 13.83 29.59
CA TYR A 120 0.49 13.05 29.29
C TYR A 120 0.52 11.73 30.10
N PRO A 121 0.92 10.60 29.47
CA PRO A 121 1.26 10.47 28.06
C PRO A 121 0.02 10.51 27.15
N LYS A 122 0.12 11.27 26.04
CA LYS A 122 -0.89 11.42 24.98
C LYS A 122 -1.04 10.13 24.17
N VAL A 123 -1.49 9.06 24.82
CA VAL A 123 -1.70 7.75 24.20
C VAL A 123 -2.98 7.74 23.38
N ILE A 124 -3.05 6.86 22.40
CA ILE A 124 -4.27 6.58 21.65
C ILE A 124 -5.26 5.86 22.57
N THR A 125 -6.49 6.38 22.67
CA THR A 125 -7.56 5.82 23.51
C THR A 125 -8.61 5.10 22.69
N SER A 126 -8.93 5.61 21.51
CA SER A 126 -9.92 5.01 20.61
C SER A 126 -9.47 5.14 19.16
N ILE A 127 -9.81 4.13 18.36
CA ILE A 127 -9.59 4.09 16.92
C ILE A 127 -10.89 3.67 16.26
N HIS A 128 -11.31 4.42 15.25
CA HIS A 128 -12.40 4.05 14.36
C HIS A 128 -11.86 3.82 12.95
N MET A 129 -12.20 2.68 12.34
CA MET A 129 -11.82 2.34 10.96
C MET A 129 -13.04 2.11 10.08
N LYS A 130 -13.20 2.95 9.06
CA LYS A 130 -14.23 2.77 8.04
C LYS A 130 -13.62 2.16 6.79
N TYR A 131 -13.95 0.90 6.53
CA TYR A 131 -13.54 0.20 5.32
C TYR A 131 -14.48 0.56 4.18
N ILE A 132 -13.93 1.04 3.06
CA ILE A 132 -14.70 1.38 1.87
C ILE A 132 -14.17 0.54 0.72
N ILE A 133 -14.99 -0.36 0.19
CA ILE A 133 -14.61 -1.29 -0.88
C ILE A 133 -15.58 -1.16 -2.05
N LYS A 134 -15.04 -1.04 -3.26
CA LYS A 134 -15.78 -1.09 -4.51
C LYS A 134 -15.35 -2.30 -5.31
N GLY A 135 -16.30 -3.12 -5.74
CA GLY A 135 -16.06 -4.29 -6.56
C GLY A 135 -17.11 -5.38 -6.38
N ASP A 136 -17.07 -6.39 -7.25
CA ASP A 136 -17.98 -7.54 -7.20
C ASP A 136 -17.43 -8.63 -6.29
N VAL A 137 -17.42 -8.35 -4.98
CA VAL A 137 -16.96 -9.30 -3.95
C VAL A 137 -18.04 -9.51 -2.89
N PRO A 138 -18.19 -10.73 -2.34
CA PRO A 138 -19.20 -10.98 -1.31
C PRO A 138 -18.94 -10.18 -0.03
N GLU A 139 -19.85 -9.29 0.37
CA GLU A 139 -19.73 -8.49 1.59
C GLU A 139 -19.46 -9.34 2.84
N LEU A 140 -20.13 -10.49 2.96
CA LEU A 140 -19.94 -11.40 4.10
C LEU A 140 -18.52 -11.95 4.18
N LEU A 141 -17.85 -12.16 3.05
CA LEU A 141 -16.44 -12.57 3.03
C LEU A 141 -15.55 -11.43 3.53
N VAL A 142 -15.76 -10.21 3.02
CA VAL A 142 -15.02 -9.01 3.45
C VAL A 142 -15.15 -8.81 4.96
N ARG A 143 -16.37 -8.86 5.50
CA ARG A 143 -16.62 -8.72 6.95
C ARG A 143 -15.83 -9.73 7.78
N ARG A 144 -15.84 -11.01 7.38
CA ARG A 144 -15.09 -12.07 8.07
C ARG A 144 -13.57 -11.86 8.01
N LEU A 145 -13.07 -11.31 6.90
CA LEU A 145 -11.65 -10.98 6.76
C LEU A 145 -11.25 -9.81 7.66
N ILE A 146 -12.08 -8.78 7.76
CA ILE A 146 -11.87 -7.64 8.68
C ILE A 146 -11.89 -8.12 10.13
N GLU A 147 -12.89 -8.92 10.51
CA GLU A 147 -13.00 -9.50 11.85
C GLU A 147 -11.76 -10.35 12.20
N GLY A 148 -11.38 -11.28 11.32
CA GLY A 148 -10.18 -12.09 11.50
C GLY A 148 -8.89 -11.26 11.56
N SER A 149 -8.81 -10.17 10.80
CA SER A 149 -7.68 -9.23 10.84
C SER A 149 -7.52 -8.64 12.24
N HIS A 150 -8.60 -8.09 12.81
CA HIS A 150 -8.56 -7.45 14.13
C HIS A 150 -8.38 -8.42 15.29
N GLU A 151 -8.89 -9.65 15.17
CA GLU A 151 -8.77 -10.65 16.24
C GLU A 151 -7.45 -11.44 16.22
N LYS A 152 -6.88 -11.70 15.03
CA LYS A 152 -5.86 -12.75 14.87
C LYS A 152 -4.64 -12.34 14.05
N TYR A 153 -4.82 -11.61 12.95
CA TYR A 153 -3.76 -11.49 11.93
C TYR A 153 -2.99 -10.15 11.95
N CYS A 154 -3.68 -9.03 12.18
CA CYS A 154 -3.10 -7.69 12.14
C CYS A 154 -2.23 -7.44 13.37
N ARG A 155 -0.97 -7.93 13.33
CA ARG A 155 -0.02 -7.83 14.46
C ARG A 155 0.19 -6.40 14.94
N VAL A 156 0.24 -5.43 14.02
CA VAL A 156 0.38 -4.01 14.36
C VAL A 156 -0.83 -3.53 15.16
N GLY A 157 -2.03 -3.83 14.69
CA GLY A 157 -3.29 -3.47 15.36
C GLY A 157 -3.45 -4.13 16.72
N ILE A 158 -3.17 -5.43 16.80
CA ILE A 158 -3.26 -6.20 18.04
C ILE A 158 -2.30 -5.65 19.10
N MET A 159 -1.11 -5.19 18.73
CA MET A 159 -0.21 -4.53 19.69
C MET A 159 -0.78 -3.22 20.23
N ILE A 160 -1.46 -2.44 19.39
CA ILE A 160 -2.10 -1.18 19.77
C ILE A 160 -3.32 -1.44 20.67
N THR A 161 -4.23 -2.33 20.29
CA THR A 161 -5.40 -2.64 21.13
C THR A 161 -5.01 -3.27 22.47
N ARG A 162 -3.93 -4.07 22.51
CA ARG A 162 -3.36 -4.58 23.76
C ARG A 162 -2.79 -3.50 24.68
N SER A 163 -2.52 -2.29 24.20
CA SER A 163 -2.15 -1.17 25.06
C SER A 163 -3.36 -0.56 25.81
N GLY A 164 -4.57 -1.05 25.55
CA GLY A 164 -5.82 -0.59 26.16
C GLY A 164 -6.66 0.33 25.27
N ALA A 165 -6.24 0.60 24.03
CA ALA A 165 -7.05 1.38 23.09
C ALA A 165 -8.25 0.55 22.59
N SER A 166 -9.43 1.18 22.51
CA SER A 166 -10.59 0.58 21.84
C SER A 166 -10.44 0.67 20.33
N LEU A 167 -11.07 -0.27 19.63
CA LEU A 167 -11.13 -0.29 18.17
C LEU A 167 -12.55 -0.63 17.74
N ASP A 168 -13.18 0.30 17.03
CA ASP A 168 -14.45 0.11 16.34
C ASP A 168 -14.23 0.17 14.82
N TRP A 169 -15.08 -0.52 14.06
CA TRP A 169 -15.00 -0.50 12.61
C TRP A 169 -16.36 -0.65 11.94
N GLU A 170 -16.46 -0.12 10.73
CA GLU A 170 -17.61 -0.32 9.85
C GLU A 170 -17.15 -0.64 8.42
N LEU A 171 -18.08 -1.18 7.62
CA LEU A 171 -17.83 -1.54 6.22
C LEU A 171 -18.91 -0.89 5.34
N GLU A 172 -18.45 -0.15 4.34
CA GLU A 172 -19.23 0.40 3.24
C GLU A 172 -18.83 -0.30 1.92
N MET A 173 -19.80 -0.95 1.29
CA MET A 173 -19.66 -1.50 -0.06
C MET A 173 -20.19 -0.50 -1.07
N LEU A 174 -19.33 -0.02 -1.97
CA LEU A 174 -19.71 0.85 -3.07
C LEU A 174 -20.19 0.01 -4.25
N SER A 175 -21.31 0.43 -4.83
CA SER A 175 -21.88 -0.12 -6.07
C SER A 175 -21.12 0.28 -7.32
#